data_AF-R4YNT2-F1
#
_entry.id   AF-R4YNT2-F1
#
_cell.length_a   1.000
_cell.length_b   1.000
_cell.length_c   1.000
_cell.angle_alpha   90.00
_cell.angle_beta   90.00
_cell.angle_gamma   90.00
#
_symmetry.space_group_name_H-M   'P 1'
#
loop_
_entity.id
_entity.type
_entity.pdbx_description
1 polymer ?
#
loop_
_entity_poly.entity_id
_entity_poly.type
_entity_poly.pdbx_seq_one_letter_code
_entity_poly.pdbx_strand_id
1 'polypeptide(L)'
;MVAGNNELGVYLSLIKKITAWKVKAPEHKEFREDVAQEVFLKLLKRNFFDEYDISDAENERIINSYVIKTVWSCYMDQLKLQGINRRLTKSEVEASGGRYQNIVNSSIEDVCDSETAIHAFETPEQHLIAKEAYQWIKNCFESVSLDIQSVERKRFFYAAFWEFASYDMPMKALAGHLGYQSSNPTQELKRFIDKVTMCTQPHGIKVSNPHDQIQYLQEQLESSGIIL
;
A
#
# COMPACT_ATOMS: atom_id res chain seq x y z
N MET A 1 -6.45 5.46 16.92
CA MET A 1 -7.70 5.15 16.19
C MET A 1 -7.30 5.03 14.74
N VAL A 2 -7.72 3.97 14.04
CA VAL A 2 -7.39 3.82 12.61
C VAL A 2 -8.33 4.74 11.83
N ALA A 3 -7.78 5.65 11.02
CA ALA A 3 -8.59 6.54 10.19
C ALA A 3 -9.59 5.73 9.35
N GLY A 4 -10.86 6.12 9.36
CA GLY A 4 -11.90 5.43 8.59
C GLY A 4 -11.75 5.66 7.08
N ASN A 5 -12.27 4.75 6.24
CA ASN A 5 -12.22 4.88 4.77
C ASN A 5 -12.73 6.23 4.25
N ASN A 6 -13.73 6.81 4.93
CA ASN A 6 -14.23 8.13 4.58
C ASN A 6 -13.20 9.24 4.84
N GLU A 7 -12.45 9.18 5.94
CA GLU A 7 -11.45 10.19 6.32
C GLU A 7 -10.23 10.17 5.39
N LEU A 8 -9.77 8.98 5.00
CA LEU A 8 -8.70 8.83 4.02
C LEU A 8 -9.08 9.43 2.66
N GLY A 9 -10.34 9.29 2.26
CA GLY A 9 -10.88 9.94 1.06
C GLY A 9 -10.85 11.47 1.14
N VAL A 10 -11.11 12.05 2.32
CA VAL A 10 -11.00 13.50 2.56
C VAL A 10 -9.54 13.95 2.47
N TYR A 11 -8.62 13.19 3.09
CA TYR A 11 -7.18 13.46 3.00
C TYR A 11 -6.67 13.43 1.55
N LEU A 12 -7.02 12.41 0.78
CA LEU A 12 -6.64 12.30 -0.62
C LEU A 12 -7.17 13.49 -1.44
N SER A 13 -8.43 13.88 -1.22
CA SER A 13 -9.04 15.04 -1.87
C SER A 13 -8.31 16.34 -1.55
N LEU A 14 -7.93 16.53 -0.28
CA LEU A 14 -7.13 17.67 0.17
C LEU A 14 -5.74 17.69 -0.51
N ILE A 15 -5.06 16.56 -0.52
CA ILE A 15 -3.74 16.41 -1.14
C ILE A 15 -3.81 16.72 -2.64
N LYS A 16 -4.79 16.19 -3.37
CA LYS A 16 -5.00 16.49 -4.80
C LYS A 16 -5.24 17.98 -5.03
N LYS A 17 -6.07 18.62 -4.19
CA LYS A 17 -6.34 20.06 -4.26
C LYS A 17 -5.07 20.89 -4.02
N ILE A 18 -4.30 20.58 -3.00
CA ILE A 18 -3.04 21.28 -2.68
C ILE A 18 -2.01 21.05 -3.78
N THR A 19 -1.93 19.84 -4.32
CA THR A 19 -1.01 19.49 -5.42
C THR A 19 -1.33 20.28 -6.68
N ALA A 20 -2.60 20.35 -7.08
CA ALA A 20 -3.03 21.18 -8.20
C ALA A 20 -2.73 22.68 -7.98
N TRP A 21 -2.83 23.15 -6.75
CA TRP A 21 -2.48 24.54 -6.41
C TRP A 21 -0.96 24.81 -6.41
N LYS A 22 -0.13 23.82 -6.03
CA LYS A 22 1.33 23.95 -6.02
C LYS A 22 1.98 23.75 -7.39
N VAL A 23 1.51 22.79 -8.16
CA VAL A 23 2.04 22.42 -9.48
C VAL A 23 1.29 23.21 -10.56
N LYS A 24 1.62 24.50 -10.69
CA LYS A 24 0.91 25.44 -11.57
C LYS A 24 1.36 25.42 -13.02
N ALA A 25 2.62 25.05 -13.26
CA ALA A 25 3.22 24.96 -14.59
C ALA A 25 2.37 24.06 -15.50
N PRO A 26 1.85 24.58 -16.65
CA PRO A 26 1.04 23.80 -17.59
C PRO A 26 1.75 22.52 -18.07
N GLU A 27 3.06 22.62 -18.31
CA GLU A 27 3.95 21.54 -18.71
C GLU A 27 4.12 20.45 -17.64
N HIS A 28 3.77 20.72 -16.37
CA HIS A 28 3.88 19.78 -15.26
C HIS A 28 2.52 19.21 -14.83
N LYS A 29 1.49 19.36 -15.67
CA LYS A 29 0.13 18.91 -15.34
C LYS A 29 0.08 17.40 -15.09
N GLU A 30 0.86 16.63 -15.85
CA GLU A 30 0.99 15.18 -15.72
C GLU A 30 1.59 14.76 -14.36
N PHE A 31 2.49 15.55 -13.78
CA PHE A 31 3.09 15.26 -12.46
C PHE A 31 2.10 15.38 -11.31
N ARG A 32 0.93 16.01 -11.50
CA ARG A 32 0.00 16.28 -10.40
C ARG A 32 -0.54 15.01 -9.76
N GLU A 33 -0.85 13.99 -10.56
CA GLU A 33 -1.37 12.74 -10.03
C GLU A 33 -0.25 11.98 -9.30
N ASP A 34 0.92 11.85 -9.93
CA ASP A 34 2.10 11.21 -9.35
C ASP A 34 2.50 11.85 -8.02
N VAL A 35 2.60 13.19 -7.98
CA VAL A 35 2.94 13.93 -6.77
C VAL A 35 1.88 13.74 -5.69
N ALA A 36 0.60 13.78 -6.03
CA ALA A 36 -0.47 13.57 -5.05
C ALA A 36 -0.42 12.16 -4.45
N GLN A 37 -0.17 11.15 -5.27
CA GLN A 37 -0.03 9.76 -4.84
C GLN A 37 1.19 9.57 -3.93
N GLU A 38 2.35 10.12 -4.32
CA GLU A 38 3.57 10.00 -3.52
C GLU A 38 3.44 10.72 -2.17
N VAL A 39 2.76 11.88 -2.15
CA VAL A 39 2.45 12.60 -0.90
C VAL A 39 1.58 11.75 0.01
N PHE A 40 0.51 11.15 -0.53
CA PHE A 40 -0.39 10.30 0.25
C PHE A 40 0.39 9.14 0.87
N LEU A 41 1.23 8.46 0.09
CA LEU A 41 2.07 7.36 0.58
C LEU A 41 3.09 7.83 1.64
N LYS A 42 3.76 8.97 1.44
CA LYS A 42 4.72 9.51 2.44
C LYS A 42 4.02 9.85 3.77
N LEU A 43 2.79 10.34 3.74
CA LEU A 43 2.01 10.64 4.94
C LEU A 43 1.50 9.36 5.60
N LEU A 44 1.01 8.39 4.82
CA LEU A 44 0.59 7.08 5.31
C LEU A 44 1.73 6.37 6.03
N LYS A 45 2.93 6.35 5.44
CA LYS A 45 4.14 5.73 6.01
C LYS A 45 4.59 6.35 7.33
N ARG A 46 4.18 7.59 7.61
CA ARG A 46 4.48 8.29 8.87
C ARG A 46 3.35 8.20 9.89
N ASN A 47 2.34 7.38 9.63
CA ASN A 47 1.14 7.28 10.44
C ASN A 47 0.38 8.61 10.61
N PHE A 48 0.57 9.55 9.68
CA PHE A 48 0.10 10.92 9.80
C PHE A 48 -1.44 11.03 9.93
N PHE A 49 -2.17 10.17 9.23
CA PHE A 49 -3.63 10.20 9.21
C PHE A 49 -4.26 9.73 10.53
N ASP A 50 -3.53 8.92 11.30
CA ASP A 50 -3.96 8.47 12.63
C ASP A 50 -3.54 9.47 13.72
N GLU A 51 -2.51 10.29 13.47
CA GLU A 51 -2.00 11.32 14.39
C GLU A 51 -2.84 12.59 14.39
N TYR A 52 -3.40 12.96 13.23
CA TYR A 52 -4.17 14.19 13.07
C TYR A 52 -5.57 13.87 12.56
N ASP A 53 -6.58 14.27 13.32
CA ASP A 53 -7.97 14.17 12.88
C ASP A 53 -8.29 15.33 11.93
N ILE A 54 -8.70 15.02 10.69
CA ILE A 54 -9.05 16.01 9.67
C ILE A 54 -10.39 16.71 9.93
N SER A 55 -11.24 16.12 10.78
CA SER A 55 -12.50 16.71 11.20
C SER A 55 -12.32 17.73 12.33
N ASP A 56 -11.16 17.73 12.99
CA ASP A 56 -10.80 18.68 14.03
C ASP A 56 -10.24 19.99 13.43
N ALA A 57 -10.94 21.10 13.71
CA ALA A 57 -10.57 22.43 13.25
C ALA A 57 -9.22 22.91 13.83
N GLU A 58 -8.80 22.40 15.00
CA GLU A 58 -7.49 22.75 15.57
C GLU A 58 -6.33 22.12 14.77
N ASN A 59 -6.55 20.94 14.19
CA ASN A 59 -5.57 20.23 13.38
C ASN A 59 -5.46 20.76 11.94
N GLU A 60 -6.48 21.45 11.45
CA GLU A 60 -6.58 21.90 10.05
C GLU A 60 -5.32 22.65 9.58
N ARG A 61 -4.79 23.55 10.42
CA ARG A 61 -3.57 24.33 10.09
C ARG A 61 -2.33 23.46 10.02
N ILE A 62 -2.20 22.50 10.93
CA ILE A 62 -1.06 21.59 10.99
C ILE A 62 -1.10 20.68 9.76
N ILE A 63 -2.26 20.09 9.49
CA ILE A 63 -2.50 19.24 8.32
C ILE A 63 -2.14 19.97 7.04
N ASN A 64 -2.72 21.15 6.80
CA ASN A 64 -2.45 21.93 5.60
C ASN A 64 -0.96 22.27 5.45
N SER A 65 -0.32 22.76 6.51
CA SER A 65 1.10 23.12 6.50
C SER A 65 1.99 21.94 6.16
N TYR A 66 1.71 20.78 6.77
CA TYR A 66 2.49 19.56 6.56
C TYR A 66 2.28 19.01 5.15
N VAL A 67 1.03 18.89 4.69
CA VAL A 67 0.70 18.46 3.32
C VAL A 67 1.36 19.37 2.29
N ILE A 68 1.31 20.70 2.48
CA ILE A 68 1.98 21.67 1.59
C ILE A 68 3.48 21.40 1.48
N LYS A 69 4.15 21.14 2.61
CA LYS A 69 5.60 20.84 2.62
C LYS A 69 5.89 19.52 1.94
N THR A 70 5.10 18.49 2.19
CA THR A 70 5.26 17.17 1.57
C THR A 70 5.02 17.24 0.06
N VAL A 71 3.96 17.93 -0.39
CA VAL A 71 3.69 18.19 -1.82
C VAL A 71 4.87 18.88 -2.49
N TRP A 72 5.43 19.90 -1.86
CA TRP A 72 6.60 20.58 -2.42
C TRP A 72 7.83 19.67 -2.50
N SER A 73 8.05 18.82 -1.50
CA SER A 73 9.13 17.85 -1.50
C SER A 73 8.98 16.85 -2.64
N CYS A 74 7.82 16.19 -2.76
CA CYS A 74 7.58 15.20 -3.82
C CYS A 74 7.63 15.83 -5.22
N TYR A 75 7.09 17.04 -5.38
CA TYR A 75 7.21 17.76 -6.65
C TYR A 75 8.67 18.04 -7.02
N MET A 76 9.50 18.45 -6.06
CA MET A 76 10.94 18.63 -6.30
C MET A 76 11.65 17.32 -6.63
N ASP A 77 11.28 16.22 -5.98
CA ASP A 77 11.79 14.88 -6.29
C ASP A 77 11.43 14.48 -7.73
N GLN A 78 10.19 14.74 -8.16
CA GLN A 78 9.72 14.45 -9.53
C GLN A 78 10.45 15.27 -10.59
N LEU A 79 10.64 16.57 -10.36
CA LEU A 79 11.42 17.41 -11.28
C LEU A 79 12.87 16.95 -11.39
N LYS A 80 13.44 16.40 -10.32
CA LYS A 80 14.80 15.84 -10.33
C LYS A 80 14.87 14.53 -11.11
N LEU A 81 13.89 13.64 -10.92
CA LEU A 81 13.80 12.36 -11.64
C LEU A 81 13.67 12.57 -13.15
N GLN A 82 12.86 13.55 -13.57
CA GLN A 82 12.68 13.91 -14.97
C GLN A 82 13.85 14.71 -15.56
N GLY A 83 14.91 14.95 -14.77
CA GLY A 83 16.05 15.75 -15.21
C GLY A 83 15.69 17.20 -15.53
N ILE A 84 14.57 17.72 -15.00
CA ILE A 84 14.11 19.10 -15.21
C ILE A 84 14.85 20.04 -14.27
N ASN A 85 15.13 19.60 -13.04
CA ASN A 85 15.90 20.39 -12.08
C ASN A 85 17.01 19.59 -11.40
N ARG A 86 18.02 20.31 -10.89
CA ARG A 86 19.01 19.76 -9.97
C ARG A 86 19.20 20.67 -8.78
N ARG A 87 19.60 20.06 -7.66
CA ARG A 87 20.06 20.79 -6.48
C ARG A 87 21.44 21.38 -6.75
N LEU A 88 21.62 22.64 -6.41
CA LEU A 88 22.90 23.34 -6.53
C LEU A 88 23.84 22.96 -5.37
N THR A 89 25.14 22.89 -5.68
CA THR A 89 26.21 22.76 -4.68
C THR A 89 26.34 24.04 -3.84
N LYS A 90 27.01 23.97 -2.68
CA LYS A 90 27.12 25.13 -1.77
C LYS A 90 27.69 26.37 -2.47
N SER A 91 28.74 26.20 -3.27
CA SER A 91 29.35 27.27 -4.06
C SER A 91 28.41 27.85 -5.12
N GLU A 92 27.60 27.01 -5.77
CA GLU A 92 26.61 27.46 -6.77
C GLU A 92 25.41 28.18 -6.12
N VAL A 93 25.02 27.79 -4.91
CA VAL A 93 23.99 28.49 -4.12
C VAL A 93 24.47 29.88 -3.74
N GLU A 94 25.71 30.02 -3.31
CA GLU A 94 26.33 31.31 -2.97
C GLU A 94 26.40 32.24 -4.19
N ALA A 95 26.64 31.70 -5.38
CA ALA A 95 26.72 32.47 -6.62
C ALA A 95 25.36 32.85 -7.22
N SER A 96 24.37 31.96 -7.17
CA SER A 96 23.06 32.16 -7.82
C SER A 96 21.96 32.69 -6.89
N GLY A 97 22.13 32.56 -5.57
CA GLY A 97 21.10 32.85 -4.57
C GLY A 97 19.95 31.83 -4.52
N GLY A 98 19.93 30.84 -5.43
CA GLY A 98 18.92 29.79 -5.52
C GLY A 98 19.39 28.46 -4.96
N ARG A 99 18.47 27.60 -4.51
CA ARG A 99 18.79 26.21 -4.08
C ARG A 99 18.76 25.19 -5.23
N TYR A 100 18.12 25.55 -6.33
CA TYR A 100 17.86 24.67 -7.48
C TYR A 100 18.08 25.43 -8.78
N GLN A 101 18.46 24.71 -9.83
CA GLN A 101 18.59 25.21 -11.19
C GLN A 101 17.87 24.25 -12.15
N ASN A 102 17.15 24.80 -13.12
CA ASN A 102 16.59 23.99 -14.22
C ASN A 102 17.73 23.50 -15.11
N ILE A 103 17.75 22.21 -15.41
CA ILE A 103 18.74 21.64 -16.33
C ILE A 103 18.30 22.01 -17.74
N VAL A 104 19.15 22.73 -18.47
CA VAL A 104 18.91 23.03 -19.88
C VAL A 104 19.44 21.85 -20.69
N ASN A 105 18.54 20.97 -21.13
CA ASN A 105 18.89 19.93 -22.08
C ASN A 105 18.94 20.55 -23.48
N SER A 106 20.13 20.56 -24.10
CA SER A 106 20.25 20.82 -25.53
C SER A 106 19.61 19.66 -26.29
N SER A 107 18.81 19.96 -27.31
CA SER A 107 18.17 18.95 -28.17
C SER A 107 19.24 18.08 -28.84
N ILE A 108 19.34 16.83 -28.42
CA ILE A 108 19.99 15.77 -29.20
C ILE A 108 18.85 15.11 -29.97
N GLU A 109 18.82 15.33 -31.29
CA GLU A 109 17.98 14.55 -32.20
C GLU A 109 18.41 13.08 -32.14
N ASP A 110 17.45 12.16 -32.18
CA ASP A 110 17.53 10.70 -31.96
C ASP A 110 17.68 10.23 -30.50
N VAL A 111 16.54 10.21 -29.78
CA VAL A 111 16.31 9.21 -28.73
C VAL A 111 15.00 8.49 -29.06
N CYS A 112 15.10 7.18 -29.23
CA CYS A 112 13.98 6.30 -29.53
C CYS A 112 12.96 6.34 -28.38
N ASP A 113 11.67 6.50 -28.69
CA ASP A 113 10.53 6.50 -27.74
C ASP A 113 10.31 5.16 -26.98
N SER A 114 11.34 4.30 -26.88
CA SER A 114 11.22 2.92 -26.41
C SER A 114 11.89 2.59 -25.08
N GLU A 115 12.36 3.56 -24.30
CA GLU A 115 12.99 3.29 -22.99
C GLU A 115 12.32 3.92 -21.76
N THR A 116 11.09 4.43 -21.88
CA THR A 116 10.18 4.55 -20.72
C THR A 116 9.46 3.22 -20.50
N ALA A 117 10.23 2.16 -20.22
CA ALA A 117 9.66 0.96 -19.60
C ALA A 117 9.23 1.35 -18.18
N ILE A 118 7.98 1.76 -18.07
CA ILE A 118 7.26 1.97 -16.82
C ILE A 118 7.42 0.68 -16.02
N HIS A 119 8.26 0.70 -14.97
CA HIS A 119 8.09 -0.26 -13.89
C HIS A 119 6.62 -0.18 -13.49
N ALA A 120 5.91 -1.31 -13.53
CA ALA A 120 4.52 -1.36 -13.12
C ALA A 120 4.43 -0.90 -11.66
N PHE A 121 4.19 0.40 -11.46
CA PHE A 121 4.01 0.98 -10.15
C PHE A 121 2.66 0.47 -9.65
N GLU A 122 2.69 -0.30 -8.56
CA GLU A 122 1.50 -0.61 -7.77
C GLU A 122 0.83 0.70 -7.38
N THR A 123 -0.42 0.89 -7.83
CA THR A 123 -1.14 2.13 -7.52
C THR A 123 -1.54 2.15 -6.05
N PRO A 124 -1.63 3.31 -5.38
CA PRO A 124 -2.10 3.40 -3.99
C PRO A 124 -3.46 2.72 -3.76
N GLU A 125 -4.30 2.69 -4.80
CA GLU A 125 -5.58 1.98 -4.81
C GLU A 125 -5.39 0.47 -4.71
N GLN A 126 -4.42 -0.11 -5.44
CA GLN A 126 -4.08 -1.53 -5.34
C GLN A 126 -3.58 -1.91 -3.95
N HIS A 127 -2.76 -1.05 -3.33
CA HIS A 127 -2.31 -1.27 -1.95
C HIS A 127 -3.46 -1.17 -0.93
N LEU A 128 -4.33 -0.17 -1.06
CA LEU A 128 -5.50 -0.02 -0.18
C LEU A 128 -6.43 -1.24 -0.31
N ILE A 129 -6.70 -1.68 -1.54
CA ILE A 129 -7.49 -2.87 -1.85
C ILE A 129 -6.82 -4.12 -1.26
N ALA A 130 -5.50 -4.26 -1.38
CA ALA A 130 -4.77 -5.40 -0.81
C ALA A 130 -4.86 -5.43 0.72
N LYS A 131 -4.67 -4.28 1.37
CA LYS A 131 -4.80 -4.13 2.83
C LYS A 131 -6.22 -4.44 3.31
N GLU A 132 -7.24 -3.89 2.65
CA GLU A 132 -8.64 -4.17 2.96
C GLU A 132 -8.96 -5.64 2.76
N ALA A 133 -8.53 -6.21 1.63
CA ALA A 133 -8.77 -7.62 1.34
C ALA A 133 -8.15 -8.53 2.40
N TYR A 134 -6.90 -8.27 2.78
CA TYR A 134 -6.22 -8.99 3.85
C TYR A 134 -6.97 -8.88 5.18
N GLN A 135 -7.41 -7.68 5.56
CA GLN A 135 -8.12 -7.46 6.81
C GLN A 135 -9.50 -8.15 6.83
N TRP A 136 -10.25 -8.11 5.73
CA TRP A 136 -11.52 -8.83 5.61
C TRP A 136 -11.33 -10.34 5.73
N ILE A 137 -10.32 -10.90 5.05
CA ILE A 137 -9.99 -12.33 5.15
C ILE A 137 -9.62 -12.69 6.59
N LYS A 138 -8.78 -11.87 7.24
CA LYS A 138 -8.37 -12.08 8.64
C LYS A 138 -9.56 -12.07 9.60
N ASN A 139 -10.42 -11.05 9.53
CA ASN A 139 -11.59 -10.92 10.39
C ASN A 139 -12.57 -12.10 10.20
N CYS A 140 -12.79 -12.50 8.95
CA CYS A 140 -13.64 -13.64 8.62
C CYS A 140 -13.04 -14.97 9.10
N PHE A 141 -11.73 -15.16 8.92
CA PHE A 141 -11.02 -16.32 9.44
C PHE A 141 -11.17 -16.41 10.97
N GLU A 142 -10.91 -15.32 11.68
CA GLU A 142 -11.01 -15.25 13.14
C GLU A 142 -12.42 -15.56 13.61
N SER A 143 -13.44 -14.95 12.98
CA SER A 143 -14.85 -15.18 13.29
C SER A 143 -15.25 -16.66 13.11
N VAL A 144 -14.94 -17.26 11.96
CA VAL A 144 -15.25 -18.68 11.70
C VAL A 144 -14.46 -19.61 12.64
N SER A 145 -13.27 -19.18 13.09
CA SER A 145 -12.43 -19.95 14.01
C SER A 145 -12.91 -19.92 15.46
N LEU A 146 -13.83 -19.03 15.84
CA LEU A 146 -14.41 -19.01 17.20
C LEU A 146 -15.24 -20.26 17.48
N ASP A 147 -15.90 -20.81 16.46
CA ASP A 147 -16.74 -22.01 16.59
C ASP A 147 -15.93 -23.31 16.72
N ILE A 148 -14.60 -23.26 16.57
CA ILE A 148 -13.73 -24.42 16.62
C ILE A 148 -13.30 -24.70 18.05
N GLN A 149 -13.87 -25.76 18.62
CA GLN A 149 -13.57 -26.22 19.98
C GLN A 149 -12.20 -26.94 20.09
N SER A 150 -11.80 -27.72 19.08
CA SER A 150 -10.53 -28.46 19.11
C SER A 150 -9.33 -27.54 18.86
N VAL A 151 -8.39 -27.55 19.79
CA VAL A 151 -7.16 -26.76 19.72
C VAL A 151 -6.27 -27.21 18.56
N GLU A 152 -6.14 -28.52 18.36
CA GLU A 152 -5.34 -29.13 17.31
C GLU A 152 -5.92 -28.79 15.94
N ARG A 153 -7.25 -28.84 15.79
CA ARG A 153 -7.95 -28.46 14.56
C ARG A 153 -7.75 -26.97 14.25
N LYS A 154 -7.89 -26.11 15.26
CA LYS A 154 -7.70 -24.67 15.12
C LYS A 154 -6.26 -24.33 14.72
N ARG A 155 -5.28 -24.99 15.35
CA ARG A 155 -3.86 -24.85 15.02
C ARG A 155 -3.56 -25.32 13.60
N PHE A 156 -4.11 -26.47 13.19
CA PHE A 156 -3.98 -26.97 11.83
C PHE A 156 -4.56 -26.01 10.79
N PHE A 157 -5.78 -25.51 10.99
CA PHE A 157 -6.37 -24.55 10.05
C PHE A 157 -5.60 -23.24 9.99
N TYR A 158 -5.08 -22.75 11.11
CA TYR A 158 -4.23 -21.56 11.12
C TYR A 158 -2.96 -21.78 10.29
N ALA A 159 -2.21 -22.84 10.58
CA ALA A 159 -0.97 -23.14 9.86
C ALA A 159 -1.23 -23.39 8.36
N ALA A 160 -2.28 -24.13 8.02
CA ALA A 160 -2.64 -24.42 6.64
C ALA A 160 -3.13 -23.19 5.85
N PHE A 161 -3.64 -22.17 6.54
CA PHE A 161 -4.20 -20.97 5.90
C PHE A 161 -3.19 -19.83 5.80
N TRP A 162 -2.40 -19.61 6.86
CA TRP A 162 -1.51 -18.44 6.98
C TRP A 162 -0.03 -18.78 6.83
N GLU A 163 0.38 -19.99 7.17
CA GLU A 163 1.79 -20.35 7.33
C GLU A 163 2.21 -21.51 6.44
N PHE A 164 1.36 -21.96 5.52
CA PHE A 164 1.54 -23.25 4.83
C PHE A 164 2.90 -23.36 4.13
N ALA A 165 3.34 -22.27 3.49
CA ALA A 165 4.63 -22.18 2.82
C ALA A 165 5.83 -22.43 3.74
N SER A 166 5.71 -22.16 5.04
CA SER A 166 6.81 -22.29 6.00
C SER A 166 7.08 -23.73 6.45
N TYR A 167 6.14 -24.66 6.26
CA TYR A 167 6.26 -26.03 6.75
C TYR A 167 6.87 -27.01 5.74
N ASP A 168 7.00 -26.63 4.46
CA ASP A 168 7.57 -27.45 3.37
C ASP A 168 7.09 -28.91 3.38
N MET A 169 5.79 -29.12 3.58
CA MET A 169 5.21 -30.47 3.67
C MET A 169 3.79 -30.54 3.12
N PRO A 170 3.36 -31.73 2.64
CA PRO A 170 2.00 -31.92 2.16
C PRO A 170 0.97 -31.70 3.27
N MET A 171 -0.20 -31.15 2.90
CA MET A 171 -1.30 -30.80 3.82
C MET A 171 -1.68 -31.93 4.82
N LYS A 172 -1.67 -33.18 4.36
CA LYS A 172 -1.98 -34.35 5.21
C LYS A 172 -0.87 -34.64 6.23
N ALA A 173 0.39 -34.43 5.84
CA ALA A 173 1.53 -34.55 6.75
C ALA A 173 1.51 -33.41 7.79
N LEU A 174 1.15 -32.19 7.36
CA LEU A 174 0.98 -31.04 8.25
C LEU A 174 -0.06 -31.28 9.34
N ALA A 175 -1.23 -31.84 8.97
CA ALA A 175 -2.25 -32.21 9.95
C ALA A 175 -1.71 -33.18 11.02
N GLY A 176 -1.00 -34.23 10.60
CA GLY A 176 -0.37 -35.17 11.52
C GLY A 176 0.72 -34.54 12.38
N HIS A 177 1.57 -33.69 11.80
CA HIS A 177 2.62 -32.95 12.50
C HIS A 177 2.06 -32.04 13.60
N LEU A 178 0.92 -31.39 13.33
CA LEU A 178 0.24 -30.52 14.28
C LEU A 178 -0.71 -31.25 15.25
N GLY A 179 -0.70 -32.59 15.23
CA GLY A 179 -1.50 -33.43 16.14
C GLY A 179 -2.98 -33.53 15.76
N TYR A 180 -3.39 -33.03 14.59
CA TYR A 180 -4.76 -33.09 14.12
C TYR A 180 -5.06 -34.42 13.43
N GLN A 181 -5.68 -35.33 14.18
CA GLN A 181 -5.99 -36.71 13.76
C GLN A 181 -7.34 -36.80 13.00
N SER A 182 -7.45 -36.12 11.85
CA SER A 182 -8.60 -36.28 10.95
C SER A 182 -8.35 -37.36 9.89
N SER A 183 -9.39 -38.10 9.52
CA SER A 183 -9.36 -39.04 8.40
C SER A 183 -9.30 -38.34 7.03
N ASN A 184 -9.75 -37.07 6.95
CA ASN A 184 -9.71 -36.27 5.73
C ASN A 184 -9.51 -34.77 6.02
N PRO A 185 -8.32 -34.36 6.53
CA PRO A 185 -8.05 -32.98 6.93
C PRO A 185 -8.17 -31.99 5.77
N THR A 186 -7.88 -32.41 4.53
CA THR A 186 -7.98 -31.57 3.33
C THR A 186 -9.42 -31.18 3.00
N GLN A 187 -10.37 -32.12 3.10
CA GLN A 187 -11.78 -31.81 2.87
C GLN A 187 -12.36 -30.92 3.98
N GLU A 188 -11.96 -31.15 5.22
CA GLU A 188 -12.37 -30.31 6.34
C GLU A 188 -11.81 -28.88 6.20
N LEU A 189 -10.55 -28.74 5.81
CA LEU A 189 -9.95 -27.45 5.48
C LEU A 189 -10.70 -26.76 4.35
N LYS A 190 -11.04 -27.48 3.27
CA LYS A 190 -11.83 -26.91 2.16
C LYS A 190 -13.17 -26.33 2.64
N ARG A 191 -13.91 -27.09 3.46
CA ARG A 191 -15.18 -26.61 4.04
C ARG A 191 -14.99 -25.39 4.94
N PHE A 192 -13.87 -25.33 5.66
CA PHE A 192 -13.52 -24.16 6.46
C PHE A 192 -13.24 -22.95 5.58
N ILE A 193 -12.45 -23.11 4.51
CA ILE A 193 -12.18 -22.05 3.52
C ILE A 193 -13.47 -21.58 2.84
N ASP A 194 -14.39 -22.49 2.53
CA ASP A 194 -15.70 -22.14 1.96
C ASP A 194 -16.49 -21.23 2.92
N LYS A 195 -16.45 -21.48 4.23
CA LYS A 195 -17.09 -20.61 5.23
C LYS A 195 -16.43 -19.23 5.30
N VAL A 196 -15.10 -19.18 5.27
CA VAL A 196 -14.36 -17.91 5.22
C VAL A 196 -14.75 -17.15 3.95
N THR A 197 -14.83 -17.83 2.81
CA THR A 197 -15.25 -17.26 1.53
C THR A 197 -16.67 -16.71 1.58
N MET A 198 -17.62 -17.42 2.19
CA MET A 198 -18.98 -16.92 2.36
C MET A 198 -19.02 -15.62 3.17
N CYS A 199 -18.13 -15.47 4.16
CA CYS A 199 -17.99 -14.25 4.94
C CYS A 199 -17.33 -13.10 4.15
N THR A 200 -16.36 -13.39 3.27
CA THR A 200 -15.63 -12.37 2.50
C THR A 200 -16.34 -11.98 1.19
N GLN A 201 -17.25 -12.81 0.67
CA GLN A 201 -17.94 -12.61 -0.60
C GLN A 201 -18.76 -11.30 -0.68
N PRO A 202 -19.44 -10.83 0.38
CA PRO A 202 -20.10 -9.51 0.38
C PRO A 202 -19.13 -8.34 0.14
N HIS A 203 -17.84 -8.52 0.41
CA HIS A 203 -16.77 -7.55 0.17
C HIS A 203 -16.09 -7.73 -1.19
N GLY A 204 -16.63 -8.60 -2.07
CA GLY A 204 -16.08 -8.88 -3.39
C GLY A 204 -14.87 -9.82 -3.39
N ILE A 205 -14.55 -10.46 -2.26
CA ILE A 205 -13.35 -11.28 -2.10
C ILE A 205 -13.73 -12.76 -2.09
N LYS A 206 -13.12 -13.54 -2.99
CA LYS A 206 -13.27 -14.99 -3.08
C LYS A 206 -11.97 -15.69 -2.67
N VAL A 207 -12.01 -16.46 -1.59
CA VAL A 207 -10.84 -17.19 -1.08
C VAL A 207 -10.85 -18.63 -1.59
N SER A 208 -10.15 -18.91 -2.69
CA SER A 208 -10.10 -20.27 -3.27
C SER A 208 -8.78 -20.98 -3.05
N ASN A 209 -7.67 -20.23 -3.00
CA ASN A 209 -6.36 -20.75 -2.63
C ASN A 209 -5.75 -19.79 -1.62
N PRO A 210 -6.05 -19.97 -0.31
CA PRO A 210 -5.65 -19.01 0.71
C PRO A 210 -4.13 -18.86 0.79
N HIS A 211 -3.35 -19.92 0.56
CA HIS A 211 -1.89 -19.85 0.57
C HIS A 211 -1.37 -18.82 -0.45
N ASP A 212 -1.66 -19.02 -1.73
CA ASP A 212 -1.18 -18.13 -2.80
C ASP A 212 -1.76 -16.72 -2.63
N GLN A 213 -3.03 -16.62 -2.23
CA GLN A 213 -3.71 -15.32 -2.11
C GLN A 213 -3.18 -14.52 -0.92
N ILE A 214 -2.96 -15.15 0.23
CA ILE A 214 -2.39 -14.48 1.39
C ILE A 214 -0.94 -14.09 1.12
N GLN A 215 -0.14 -14.99 0.53
CA GLN A 215 1.23 -14.68 0.16
C GLN A 215 1.29 -13.49 -0.82
N TYR A 216 0.46 -13.49 -1.87
CA TYR A 216 0.35 -12.37 -2.79
C TYR A 216 -0.02 -11.07 -2.07
N LEU A 217 -1.02 -11.10 -1.18
CA LEU A 217 -1.42 -9.92 -0.42
C LEU A 217 -0.30 -9.45 0.53
N GLN A 218 0.44 -10.35 1.15
CA GLN A 218 1.59 -10.03 1.98
C GLN A 218 2.73 -9.42 1.16
N GLU A 219 3.04 -9.97 -0.01
CA GLU A 219 4.04 -9.44 -0.94
C GLU A 219 3.68 -8.02 -1.40
N GLN A 220 2.40 -7.74 -1.69
CA GLN A 220 1.89 -6.38 -2.01
C GLN A 220 2.01 -5.40 -0.83
N LEU A 221 1.97 -5.90 0.41
CA LEU A 221 2.14 -5.10 1.61
C LEU A 221 3.63 -4.90 1.97
N GLU A 222 4.48 -5.89 1.69
CA GLU A 222 5.92 -5.90 1.97
C GLU A 222 6.74 -5.15 0.91
N SER A 223 6.38 -5.25 -0.38
CA SER A 223 6.94 -4.46 -1.50
C SER A 223 6.86 -2.94 -1.23
N SER A 224 5.90 -2.55 -0.39
CA SER A 224 5.64 -1.18 0.04
C SER A 224 6.57 -0.70 1.18
N GLY A 225 7.37 -1.60 1.76
CA GLY A 225 8.36 -1.32 2.82
C GLY A 225 7.80 -1.36 4.25
N ILE A 226 6.70 -2.08 4.49
CA ILE A 226 6.11 -2.28 5.82
C ILE A 226 6.39 -3.72 6.26
N ILE A 227 7.03 -3.89 7.41
CA ILE A 227 7.09 -5.18 8.12
C ILE A 227 5.78 -5.30 8.90
N LEU A 228 5.02 -6.38 8.64
CA LEU A 228 3.80 -6.74 9.37
C LEU A 228 4.05 -6.99 10.86
#